data_AF-A0A2N1UTB0-F1
#
_entry.id   AF-A0A2N1UTB0-F1
#
_cell.length_a   1.000
_cell.length_b   1.000
_cell.length_c   1.000
_cell.angle_alpha   90.00
_cell.angle_beta   90.00
_cell.angle_gamma   90.00
#
_symmetry.space_group_name_H-M   'P 1'
#
loop_
_entity.id
_entity.type
_entity.pdbx_description
1 polymer ?
#
loop_
_entity_poly.entity_id
_entity_poly.type
_entity_poly.pdbx_seq_one_letter_code
_entity_poly.pdbx_strand_id
1 'polypeptide(L)' 'MSTFIQVILDGIWSGLLYGLVAAGLSLIWGVMDVINFAHGEFLMAGMYVSYWLGFLLKVDPLVSWIFSGIFLF' A
#
# COMPACT_ATOMS: atom_id res chain seq x y z
N MET A 1 -20.03 12.61 17.56
CA MET A 1 -19.14 11.57 18.15
C MET A 1 -18.69 10.50 17.17
N SER A 2 -19.49 10.11 16.16
CA SER A 2 -19.04 9.15 15.13
C SER A 2 -17.87 9.66 14.28
N THR A 3 -17.93 10.92 13.84
CA THR A 3 -16.90 11.52 12.98
C THR A 3 -15.54 11.67 13.64
N PHE A 4 -15.49 11.98 14.95
CA PHE A 4 -14.22 12.11 15.68
C PHE A 4 -13.47 10.77 15.74
N ILE A 5 -14.19 9.69 16.07
CA ILE A 5 -13.61 8.34 16.10
C ILE A 5 -13.18 7.90 14.70
N GLN A 6 -13.99 8.18 13.68
CA GLN A 6 -13.67 7.85 12.29
C GLN A 6 -12.38 8.53 11.82
N VAL A 7 -12.21 9.84 12.06
CA VAL A 7 -11.00 10.58 11.66
C VAL A 7 -9.75 10.03 12.36
N ILE A 8 -9.84 9.63 13.62
CA ILE A 8 -8.73 8.98 14.33
C ILE A 8 -8.38 7.65 13.66
N LEU A 9 -9.39 6.81 13.35
CA LEU A 9 -9.17 5.53 12.69
C LEU A 9 -8.57 5.71 11.29
N ASP A 10 -9.06 6.67 10.50
CA ASP A 10 -8.54 6.97 9.16
C ASP A 10 -7.09 7.48 9.23
N GLY A 11 -6.77 8.27 10.25
CA GLY A 11 -5.41 8.75 10.53
C GLY A 11 -4.46 7.62 10.91
N ILE A 12 -4.87 6.71 11.80
CA ILE A 12 -4.09 5.53 12.17
C ILE A 12 -3.90 4.62 10.95
N TRP A 13 -4.96 4.38 10.19
CA TRP A 13 -4.93 3.55 8.98
C TRP A 13 -3.91 4.07 7.97
N SER A 14 -3.99 5.36 7.66
CA SER A 14 -3.06 6.01 6.73
C SER A 14 -1.63 6.04 7.27
N GLY A 15 -1.45 6.29 8.57
CA GLY A 15 -0.15 6.29 9.23
C GLY A 15 0.54 4.92 9.22
N LEU A 16 -0.22 3.84 9.46
CA LEU A 16 0.28 2.46 9.37
C LEU A 16 0.70 2.12 7.94
N LEU A 17 -0.08 2.56 6.95
CA LEU A 17 0.23 2.35 5.53
C LEU A 17 1.54 3.04 5.14
N TYR A 18 1.70 4.32 5.46
CA TYR A 18 2.95 5.04 5.18
C TYR A 18 4.14 4.48 5.98
N GLY A 19 3.91 4.08 7.23
CA GLY A 19 4.92 3.44 8.06
C GLY A 19 5.43 2.12 7.47
N LEU A 20 4.54 1.28 6.94
CA LEU A 20 4.89 0.03 6.28
C LEU A 20 5.72 0.27 5.01
N VAL A 21 5.32 1.25 4.18
CA VAL A 21 6.07 1.63 2.97
C VAL A 21 7.47 2.12 3.34
N ALA A 22 7.59 3.00 4.33
CA ALA A 22 8.88 3.51 4.80
C ALA A 22 9.77 2.39 5.38
N ALA A 23 9.18 1.43 6.10
CA ALA A 23 9.90 0.29 6.64
C ALA A 23 10.47 -0.62 5.54
N GLY A 24 9.74 -0.79 4.43
CA GLY A 24 10.26 -1.53 3.26
C GLY A 24 11.50 -0.87 2.66
N LEU A 25 11.46 0.45 2.45
CA LEU A 25 12.60 1.20 1.93
C LEU A 25 13.78 1.21 2.91
N SER A 26 13.52 1.34 4.22
CA SER A 26 14.59 1.33 5.24
C SER A 26 15.26 -0.03 5.38
N LEU A 27 14.54 -1.15 5.17
CA LEU A 27 15.13 -2.49 5.15
C LEU A 27 16.03 -2.69 3.92
N ILE A 28 15.61 -2.19 2.75
CA ILE A 28 16.42 -2.24 1.52
C ILE A 28 17.76 -1.54 1.73
N TRP A 29 17.73 -0.30 2.23
CA TRP A 29 18.96 0.46 2.45
C TRP A 29 19.75 0.03 3.69
N GLY A 30 19.07 -0.43 4.75
CA GLY A 30 19.71 -0.72 6.02
C GLY A 30 20.35 -2.11 6.11
N VAL A 31 19.85 -3.08 5.33
CA VAL A 31 20.34 -4.47 5.41
C VAL A 31 20.98 -4.94 4.10
N MET A 32 20.46 -4.50 2.94
CA MET A 32 20.94 -5.00 1.65
C MET A 32 22.06 -4.16 1.03
N ASP A 33 22.34 -2.95 1.53
CA ASP A 33 23.33 -2.00 0.97
C ASP A 33 23.20 -1.76 -0.57
N VAL A 34 22.02 -2.03 -1.12
CA VAL A 34 21.70 -1.89 -2.55
C VAL A 34 20.56 -0.91 -2.73
N ILE A 35 20.69 -0.01 -3.71
CA ILE A 35 19.66 0.96 -4.05
C ILE A 35 18.67 0.30 -5.03
N ASN A 36 17.46 -0.01 -4.57
CA ASN A 36 16.36 -0.45 -5.42
C ASN A 36 15.49 0.76 -5.82
N PHE A 37 15.69 1.29 -7.04
CA PHE A 37 14.85 2.35 -7.60
C PHE A 37 13.45 1.89 -8.02
N ALA A 38 13.28 0.60 -8.30
CA ALA A 38 12.01 0.03 -8.73
C ALA A 38 10.99 -0.09 -7.58
N HIS A 39 11.41 0.05 -6.32
CA HIS A 39 10.51 -0.08 -5.15
C HIS A 39 9.28 0.84 -5.24
N GLY A 40 9.48 2.11 -5.64
CA GLY A 40 8.39 3.05 -5.84
C GLY A 40 7.50 2.70 -7.03
N GLU A 41 8.08 2.16 -8.10
CA GLU A 41 7.34 1.73 -9.29
C GLU A 41 6.45 0.51 -9.00
N PHE A 42 6.97 -0.48 -8.25
CA PHE A 42 6.18 -1.63 -7.80
C PHE A 42 5.03 -1.22 -6.88
N LEU A 43 5.27 -0.27 -5.96
CA LEU A 43 4.21 0.29 -5.10
C LEU A 43 3.10 0.93 -5.95
N MET A 44 3.48 1.81 -6.88
CA MET A 44 2.54 2.50 -7.77
C MET A 44 1.76 1.53 -8.64
N ALA A 45 2.42 0.52 -9.21
CA ALA A 45 1.78 -0.51 -10.02
C ALA A 45 0.71 -1.27 -9.21
N GLY A 46 1.03 -1.70 -7.98
CA GLY A 46 0.06 -2.36 -7.09
C GLY A 46 -1.14 -1.47 -6.74
N MET A 47 -0.90 -0.18 -6.48
CA MET A 47 -1.97 0.78 -6.21
C MET A 47 -2.89 0.95 -7.42
N TYR A 48 -2.34 1.04 -8.64
CA TYR A 48 -3.14 1.14 -9.85
C TYR A 48 -3.92 -0.14 -10.15
N VAL A 49 -3.35 -1.32 -9.91
CA VAL A 49 -4.08 -2.59 -10.02
C VAL A 49 -5.27 -2.60 -9.08
N SER A 50 -5.07 -2.27 -7.80
CA SER A 50 -6.15 -2.13 -6.82
C SER A 50 -7.22 -1.13 -7.26
N TYR A 51 -6.82 0.02 -7.80
CA TYR A 51 -7.73 1.04 -8.32
C TYR A 51 -8.60 0.50 -9.47
N TRP A 52 -7.99 -0.14 -10.46
CA TRP A 52 -8.70 -0.68 -11.61
C TRP A 52 -9.62 -1.85 -11.25
N LEU A 53 -9.22 -2.70 -10.32
CA LEU A 53 -10.09 -3.76 -9.77
C LEU A 53 -11.34 -3.18 -9.10
N GLY A 54 -11.19 -2.10 -8.33
CA GLY A 54 -12.32 -1.39 -7.74
C GLY A 54 -13.20 -0.71 -8.80
N PHE A 55 -12.58 -0.05 -9.78
CA PHE A 55 -13.30 0.71 -10.79
C PHE A 55 -14.08 -0.17 -11.79
N LEU A 56 -13.44 -1.24 -12.30
CA LEU A 56 -14.01 -2.11 -13.33
C LEU A 56 -14.84 -3.25 -12.75
N LEU A 57 -14.30 -3.91 -11.72
CA LEU A 57 -14.87 -5.16 -11.18
C LEU A 57 -15.62 -4.94 -9.86
N LYS A 58 -15.62 -3.70 -9.32
CA LYS A 58 -16.23 -3.37 -8.01
C LYS A 58 -15.72 -4.26 -6.88
N VAL A 59 -14.46 -4.71 -6.99
CA VAL A 59 -13.80 -5.47 -5.93
C VAL A 59 -13.56 -4.55 -4.73
N ASP A 60 -13.85 -5.05 -3.54
CA ASP A 60 -13.61 -4.32 -2.30
C ASP A 60 -12.10 -3.99 -2.15
N PRO A 61 -11.74 -2.74 -1.82
CA PRO A 61 -10.34 -2.33 -1.60
C PRO A 61 -9.60 -3.16 -0.53
N LEU A 62 -10.30 -3.75 0.43
CA LEU A 62 -9.73 -4.65 1.44
C LEU A 62 -9.41 -6.03 0.91
N VAL A 63 -9.90 -6.41 -0.27
CA VAL A 63 -9.62 -7.71 -0.92
C VAL A 63 -8.67 -7.53 -2.11
N SER A 64 -8.65 -6.34 -2.71
CA SER A 64 -7.82 -6.02 -3.89
C SER A 64 -6.31 -6.12 -3.64
N TRP A 65 -5.84 -6.02 -2.40
CA TRP A 65 -4.42 -6.18 -2.07
C TRP A 65 -3.89 -7.60 -2.37
N ILE A 66 -4.73 -8.64 -2.27
CA ILE A 66 -4.33 -10.03 -2.61
C ILE A 66 -4.05 -10.13 -4.11
N PHE A 67 -4.98 -9.62 -4.92
CA PHE A 67 -4.83 -9.59 -6.37
C PHE A 67 -3.64 -8.74 -6.82
N SER A 68 -3.40 -7.61 -6.14
CA SER A 68 -2.26 -6.75 -6.42
C SER A 68 -0.93 -7.42 -6.03
N GLY A 69 -0.91 -8.19 -4.94
CA GLY A 69 0.25 -9.00 -4.56
C GLY A 69 0.58 -10.06 -5.60
N ILE A 70 -0.42 -10.82 -6.08
CA ILE A 70 -0.26 -11.85 -7.12
C ILE A 70 0.22 -11.25 -8.45
N PHE A 71 -0.17 -10.01 -8.76
CA PHE A 71 0.26 -9.35 -9.99
C PHE A 71 1.73 -8.90 -9.93
N LEU A 72 2.22 -8.51 -8.76
CA LEU A 72 3.57 -7.96 -8.59
C LEU A 72 4.65 -9.01 -8.27
N PHE A 73 4.27 -10.16 -7.70
CA PHE A 73 5.17 -11.24 -7.26
C PHE A 73 4.76 -12.59 -7.86
#